data_AF-A0A2S9FKU6-F1
#
_entry.id   AF-A0A2S9FKU6-F1
#
_cell.length_a   1.000
_cell.length_b   1.000
_cell.length_c   1.000
_cell.angle_alpha   90.00
_cell.angle_beta   90.00
_cell.angle_gamma   90.00
#
_symmetry.space_group_name_H-M   'P 1'
#
loop_
_entity.id
_entity.type
_entity.pdbx_description
1 polymer ?
#
loop_
_entity_poly.entity_id
_entity_poly.type
_entity_poly.pdbx_seq_one_letter_code
_entity_poly.pdbx_strand_id
1 'polypeptide(L)'
;MQKLVEAEDLPQTANIKTQLVSLWTAPVFGAVLLVAFVAFPGFLPPMSPQLSADQVADFYSDNTALIRFSMITYNLCAIMLVPFFAVIVVQMKRMVTQSHALAYCYLTAVVSGATIFALADIFYLVAAFRPERSPELLLLLNDLAWITLVAPVGM
;
A
#
# COMPACT_ATOMS: atom_id res chain seq x y z
N MET A 1 -27.10 21.17 37.73
CA MET A 1 -27.34 20.37 36.50
C MET A 1 -26.62 20.93 35.26
N GLN A 2 -26.16 22.19 35.25
CA GLN A 2 -25.49 22.82 34.10
C GLN A 2 -23.97 22.52 34.02
N LYS A 3 -23.31 22.25 35.15
CA LYS A 3 -21.87 21.89 35.20
C LYS A 3 -21.54 20.45 34.72
N LEU A 4 -22.56 19.62 34.46
CA LEU A 4 -22.35 18.26 33.97
C LEU A 4 -22.40 18.17 32.44
N VAL A 5 -23.06 19.13 31.78
CA VAL A 5 -23.11 19.23 30.31
C VAL A 5 -21.80 19.84 29.77
N GLU A 6 -21.19 20.76 30.51
CA GLU A 6 -19.93 21.43 30.13
C GLU A 6 -18.69 20.51 30.23
N ALA A 7 -18.79 19.37 30.92
CA ALA A 7 -17.75 18.35 30.97
C ALA A 7 -17.86 17.33 29.82
N GLU A 8 -18.99 17.31 29.10
CA GLU A 8 -19.21 16.41 27.96
C GLU A 8 -18.58 16.96 26.66
N ASP A 9 -18.30 18.27 26.62
CA ASP A 9 -17.63 18.98 25.52
C ASP A 9 -16.12 19.20 25.74
N LEU A 10 -15.44 18.31 26.47
CA LEU A 10 -13.97 18.33 26.52
C LEU A 10 -13.39 17.59 25.29
N PRO A 11 -12.64 18.26 24.40
CA PRO A 11 -12.03 17.65 23.20
C PRO A 11 -10.94 16.61 23.49
N GLN A 12 -10.77 16.18 24.74
CA GLN A 12 -9.78 15.18 25.15
C GLN A 12 -10.21 13.75 24.83
N THR A 13 -11.50 13.39 24.97
CA THR A 13 -11.95 11.99 24.84
C THR A 13 -12.23 11.60 23.38
N ALA A 14 -12.74 12.54 22.57
CA ALA A 14 -13.02 12.31 21.15
C ALA A 14 -11.73 12.07 20.34
N ASN A 15 -10.64 12.76 20.68
CA ASN A 15 -9.35 12.63 20.00
C ASN A 15 -8.72 11.24 20.24
N ILE A 16 -8.81 10.71 21.46
CA ILE A 16 -8.28 9.38 21.79
C ILE A 16 -9.08 8.27 21.11
N LYS A 17 -10.42 8.33 21.13
CA LYS A 17 -11.26 7.32 20.46
C LYS A 17 -11.00 7.27 18.96
N THR A 18 -10.90 8.43 18.30
CA THR A 18 -10.58 8.51 16.87
C THR A 18 -9.19 7.95 16.57
N GLN A 19 -8.17 8.27 17.37
CA GLN A 19 -6.84 7.70 17.20
C GLN A 19 -6.81 6.17 17.41
N LEU A 20 -7.59 5.65 18.37
CA LEU A 20 -7.70 4.21 18.60
C LEU A 20 -8.37 3.49 17.43
N VAL A 21 -9.46 4.04 16.89
CA VAL A 21 -10.12 3.48 15.70
C VAL A 21 -9.17 3.49 14.51
N SER A 22 -8.47 4.61 14.29
CA SER A 22 -7.45 4.72 13.25
C SER A 22 -6.25 3.79 13.47
N LEU A 23 -5.93 3.44 14.72
CA LEU A 23 -4.87 2.47 15.02
C LEU A 23 -5.28 1.05 14.61
N TRP A 24 -6.57 0.71 14.76
CA TRP A 24 -7.11 -0.59 14.36
C TRP A 24 -7.16 -0.81 12.84
N THR A 25 -7.03 0.25 12.03
CA THR A 25 -6.90 0.06 10.58
C THR A 25 -5.61 -0.67 10.22
N ALA A 26 -4.53 -0.49 10.99
CA ALA A 26 -3.26 -1.18 10.75
C ALA A 26 -3.34 -2.70 10.84
N PRO A 27 -3.77 -3.34 11.95
CA PRO A 27 -3.85 -4.79 12.02
C PRO A 27 -4.89 -5.37 11.07
N VAL A 28 -6.04 -4.71 10.87
CA VAL A 28 -7.11 -5.20 10.00
C VAL A 28 -6.66 -5.17 8.54
N PHE A 29 -6.27 -4.01 8.02
CA PHE A 29 -5.86 -3.89 6.63
C PHE A 29 -4.47 -4.48 6.40
N GLY A 30 -3.57 -4.43 7.38
CA GLY A 30 -2.28 -5.11 7.33
C GLY A 30 -2.43 -6.63 7.14
N ALA A 31 -3.39 -7.26 7.82
CA ALA A 31 -3.71 -8.67 7.59
C ALA A 31 -4.26 -8.91 6.17
N VAL A 32 -5.13 -8.03 5.67
CA VAL A 32 -5.65 -8.12 4.29
C VAL A 32 -4.53 -7.96 3.25
N LEU A 33 -3.62 -7.01 3.45
CA LEU A 33 -2.45 -6.82 2.58
C LEU A 33 -1.48 -8.02 2.65
N LEU A 34 -1.36 -8.66 3.80
CA LEU A 34 -0.57 -9.88 3.95
C LEU A 34 -1.22 -11.07 3.23
N VAL A 35 -2.55 -11.17 3.25
CA VAL A 35 -3.27 -12.16 2.43
C VAL A 35 -3.07 -11.89 0.94
N ALA A 36 -3.14 -10.63 0.49
CA ALA A 36 -2.84 -10.26 -0.89
C ALA A 36 -1.39 -10.58 -1.27
N PHE A 37 -0.45 -10.45 -0.33
CA PHE A 37 0.96 -10.82 -0.54
C PHE A 37 1.13 -12.30 -0.81
N VAL A 38 0.50 -13.14 0.01
CA VAL A 38 0.55 -14.60 -0.13
C VAL A 38 -0.24 -15.06 -1.35
N ALA A 39 -1.30 -14.36 -1.72
CA ALA A 39 -2.11 -14.67 -2.90
C ALA A 39 -1.41 -14.35 -4.22
N PHE A 40 -0.38 -13.48 -4.23
CA PHE A 40 0.36 -13.14 -5.42
C PHE A 40 1.47 -14.17 -5.71
N PRO A 41 1.35 -14.98 -6.77
CA PRO A 41 2.28 -16.08 -7.02
C PRO A 41 3.68 -15.63 -7.44
N GLY A 42 3.85 -14.35 -7.80
CA GLY A 42 5.12 -13.81 -8.27
C GLY A 42 6.04 -13.25 -7.17
N PHE A 43 5.64 -13.29 -5.88
CA PHE A 43 6.49 -12.85 -4.77
C PHE A 43 7.20 -14.01 -4.05
N LEU A 44 6.74 -15.26 -4.22
CA LEU A 44 7.23 -16.44 -3.49
C LEU A 44 7.30 -17.68 -4.41
N PRO A 45 8.37 -17.90 -5.19
CA PRO A 45 9.60 -17.10 -5.33
C PRO A 45 9.44 -15.87 -6.24
N PRO A 46 10.23 -14.79 -6.04
CA PRO A 46 10.21 -13.63 -6.92
C PRO A 46 10.51 -14.03 -8.36
N MET A 47 9.79 -13.42 -9.31
CA MET A 47 9.99 -13.64 -10.73
C MET A 47 11.45 -13.34 -11.12
N SER A 48 12.15 -14.33 -11.69
CA SER A 48 13.54 -14.16 -12.09
C SER A 48 13.66 -13.12 -13.22
N PRO A 49 14.60 -12.16 -13.15
CA PRO A 49 14.88 -11.23 -14.24
C PRO A 49 15.44 -11.90 -15.50
N GLN A 50 15.77 -13.20 -15.44
CA GLN A 50 16.33 -13.97 -16.54
C GLN A 50 15.27 -14.76 -17.31
N LEU A 51 13.99 -14.64 -16.94
CA LEU A 51 12.90 -15.29 -17.66
C LEU A 51 12.79 -14.75 -19.09
N SER A 52 12.50 -15.63 -20.04
CA SER A 52 12.19 -15.22 -21.40
C SER A 52 10.83 -14.52 -21.45
N ALA A 53 10.61 -13.73 -22.50
CA ALA A 53 9.34 -13.05 -22.73
C ALA A 53 8.16 -14.04 -22.74
N ASP A 54 8.34 -15.21 -23.35
CA ASP A 54 7.32 -16.27 -23.42
C ASP A 54 6.98 -16.83 -22.03
N GLN A 55 7.99 -17.07 -21.19
CA GLN A 55 7.79 -17.56 -19.82
C GLN A 55 7.02 -16.54 -18.96
N VAL A 56 7.27 -15.25 -19.16
CA VAL A 56 6.51 -14.19 -18.49
C VAL A 56 5.06 -14.20 -18.98
N ALA A 57 4.82 -14.32 -20.29
CA ALA A 57 3.47 -14.38 -20.86
C ALA A 57 2.67 -15.59 -20.34
N ASP A 58 3.30 -16.76 -20.26
CA ASP A 58 2.71 -17.97 -19.68
C ASP A 58 2.33 -17.75 -18.21
N PHE A 59 3.23 -17.16 -17.41
CA PHE A 59 2.96 -16.87 -16.01
C PHE A 59 1.74 -15.95 -15.82
N TYR A 60 1.65 -14.86 -16.61
CA TYR A 60 0.51 -13.96 -16.52
C TYR A 60 -0.78 -14.64 -16.97
N SER A 61 -0.73 -15.49 -18.01
CA SER A 61 -1.90 -16.23 -18.49
C SER A 61 -2.42 -17.22 -17.44
N ASP A 62 -1.52 -18.00 -16.84
CA ASP A 62 -1.88 -19.02 -15.83
C ASP A 62 -2.38 -18.39 -14.52
N ASN A 63 -1.84 -17.22 -14.15
CA ASN A 63 -2.10 -16.59 -12.85
C ASN A 63 -2.95 -15.32 -12.93
N THR A 64 -3.60 -15.04 -14.08
CA THR A 64 -4.34 -13.79 -14.32
C THR A 64 -5.31 -13.45 -13.19
N ALA A 65 -6.09 -14.43 -12.71
CA ALA A 65 -7.09 -14.21 -11.68
C ALA A 65 -6.47 -13.81 -10.33
N LEU A 66 -5.39 -14.48 -9.92
CA LEU A 66 -4.69 -14.21 -8.66
C LEU A 66 -3.95 -12.88 -8.70
N ILE A 67 -3.31 -12.55 -9.83
CA ILE A 67 -2.65 -11.26 -10.04
C ILE A 67 -3.67 -10.13 -9.93
N ARG A 68 -4.81 -10.22 -10.63
CA ARG A 68 -5.87 -9.21 -10.56
C ARG A 68 -6.42 -9.07 -9.14
N PHE A 69 -6.70 -10.19 -8.46
CA PHE A 69 -7.20 -10.17 -7.09
C PHE A 69 -6.25 -9.44 -6.14
N SER A 70 -4.96 -9.78 -6.20
CA SER A 70 -3.92 -9.21 -5.33
C SER A 70 -3.75 -7.72 -5.60
N MET A 71 -3.58 -7.31 -6.86
CA MET A 71 -3.35 -5.91 -7.23
C MET A 71 -4.56 -5.01 -6.93
N ILE A 72 -5.78 -5.49 -7.17
CA ILE A 72 -7.00 -4.74 -6.83
C ILE A 72 -7.14 -4.59 -5.31
N THR A 73 -6.85 -5.66 -4.56
CA THR A 73 -6.89 -5.64 -3.10
C THR A 73 -5.85 -4.69 -2.53
N TYR A 74 -4.62 -4.68 -3.07
CA TYR A 74 -3.59 -3.72 -2.70
C TYR A 74 -4.04 -2.29 -2.92
N ASN A 75 -4.53 -1.94 -4.10
CA ASN A 75 -4.96 -0.59 -4.41
C ASN A 75 -6.14 -0.11 -3.53
N LEU A 76 -7.11 -0.98 -3.27
CA LEU A 76 -8.29 -0.63 -2.45
C LEU A 76 -7.98 -0.58 -0.95
N CYS A 77 -7.16 -1.50 -0.44
CA CYS A 77 -6.90 -1.63 0.99
C CYS A 77 -5.72 -0.79 1.47
N ALA A 78 -4.74 -0.48 0.61
CA ALA A 78 -3.59 0.34 1.00
C ALA A 78 -4.00 1.75 1.43
N ILE A 79 -5.00 2.36 0.76
CA ILE A 79 -5.49 3.70 1.13
C ILE A 79 -6.16 3.72 2.51
N MET A 80 -6.66 2.57 2.98
CA MET A 80 -7.29 2.44 4.30
C MET A 80 -6.27 2.44 5.44
N LEU A 81 -4.97 2.42 5.14
CA LEU A 81 -3.89 2.65 6.11
C LEU A 81 -3.57 4.13 6.35
N VAL A 82 -4.11 5.05 5.54
CA VAL A 82 -3.91 6.50 5.71
C VAL A 82 -4.25 6.99 7.14
N PRO A 83 -5.36 6.56 7.77
CA PRO A 83 -5.68 6.96 9.14
C PRO A 83 -4.60 6.53 10.15
N PHE A 84 -4.00 5.35 9.97
CA PHE A 84 -2.92 4.86 10.83
C PHE A 84 -1.68 5.75 10.73
N PHE A 85 -1.24 6.08 9.51
CA PHE A 85 -0.10 6.98 9.31
C PHE A 85 -0.36 8.39 9.84
N ALA A 86 -1.61 8.87 9.75
CA ALA A 86 -2.01 10.14 10.34
C ALA A 86 -1.89 10.14 11.87
N VAL A 87 -2.23 9.03 12.54
CA VAL A 87 -2.02 8.88 13.99
C VAL A 87 -0.53 8.99 14.34
N ILE A 88 0.37 8.39 13.56
CA ILE A 88 1.81 8.50 13.79
C ILE A 88 2.25 9.97 13.73
N VAL A 89 1.79 10.73 12.73
CA VAL A 89 2.07 12.18 12.63
C VAL A 89 1.56 12.94 13.84
N VAL A 90 0.35 12.62 14.33
CA VAL A 90 -0.20 13.23 15.54
C VAL A 90 0.69 12.92 16.76
N GLN A 91 1.18 11.69 16.88
CA GLN A 91 2.07 11.30 17.97
C GLN A 91 3.45 11.96 17.86
N MET A 92 4.01 12.11 16.66
CA MET A 92 5.25 12.86 16.42
C MET A 92 5.11 14.32 16.88
N LYS A 93 3.96 14.95 16.61
CA LYS A 93 3.67 16.33 17.04
C LYS A 93 3.47 16.47 18.56
N ARG A 94 3.33 15.37 19.31
CA ARG A 94 3.20 15.36 20.78
C ARG A 94 4.51 15.04 21.51
N MET A 95 5.58 14.73 20.78
CA MET A 95 6.89 14.43 21.38
C MET A 95 7.52 15.68 22.01
N VAL A 96 8.32 15.48 23.06
CA VAL A 96 9.00 16.56 23.79
C VAL A 96 9.92 17.37 22.86
N THR A 97 10.67 16.69 21.99
CA THR A 97 11.47 17.29 20.92
C THR A 97 10.70 17.29 19.61
N GLN A 98 9.59 18.03 19.56
CA GLN A 98 8.78 18.14 18.35
C GLN A 98 9.55 18.84 17.22
N SER A 99 9.53 18.24 16.04
CA SER A 99 9.97 18.87 14.79
C SER A 99 8.85 18.76 13.77
N HIS A 100 8.21 19.90 13.46
CA HIS A 100 7.18 19.94 12.43
C HIS A 100 7.73 19.53 11.06
N ALA A 101 8.97 19.92 10.75
CA ALA A 101 9.65 19.52 9.52
C ALA A 101 9.71 18.00 9.38
N LEU A 102 10.15 17.27 10.42
CA LEU A 102 10.23 15.81 10.38
C LEU A 102 8.85 15.16 10.27
N ALA A 103 7.82 15.69 10.93
CA ALA A 103 6.46 15.19 10.82
C ALA A 103 5.88 15.34 9.41
N TYR A 104 6.17 16.47 8.73
CA TYR A 104 5.79 16.66 7.33
C TYR A 104 6.63 15.83 6.37
N CYS A 105 7.94 15.69 6.61
CA CYS A 105 8.79 14.79 5.82
C CYS A 105 8.26 13.35 5.85
N TYR A 106 7.89 12.86 7.04
CA TYR A 106 7.28 11.54 7.19
C TYR A 106 5.97 11.43 6.41
N LEU A 107 5.05 12.38 6.57
CA LEU A 107 3.76 12.35 5.87
C LEU A 107 3.93 12.36 4.34
N THR A 108 4.82 13.22 3.83
CA THR A 108 5.12 13.29 2.39
C THR A 108 5.78 12.00 1.89
N ALA A 109 6.67 11.39 2.67
CA ALA A 109 7.28 10.11 2.32
C ALA A 109 6.23 8.99 2.24
N VAL A 110 5.27 8.94 3.17
CA VAL A 110 4.16 7.97 3.14
C VAL A 110 3.29 8.17 1.90
N VAL A 111 2.88 9.41 1.61
CA VAL A 111 2.02 9.70 0.44
C VAL A 111 2.75 9.39 -0.87
N SER A 112 4.02 9.78 -0.98
CA SER A 112 4.85 9.46 -2.15
C SER A 112 5.02 7.96 -2.33
N GLY A 113 5.35 7.23 -1.26
CA GLY A 113 5.51 5.78 -1.29
C GLY A 113 4.21 5.07 -1.68
N ALA A 114 3.07 5.45 -1.10
CA ALA A 114 1.77 4.89 -1.44
C ALA A 114 1.39 5.17 -2.90
N THR A 115 1.72 6.34 -3.44
CA THR A 115 1.43 6.71 -4.83
C THR A 115 2.25 5.86 -5.81
N ILE A 116 3.56 5.70 -5.55
CA ILE A 116 4.43 4.90 -6.40
C ILE A 116 4.04 3.42 -6.32
N PHE A 117 3.71 2.93 -5.12
CA PHE A 117 3.20 1.58 -4.92
C PHE A 117 1.91 1.33 -5.73
N ALA A 118 0.94 2.24 -5.65
CA ALA A 118 -0.28 2.14 -6.43
C ALA A 118 -0.02 2.17 -7.95
N LEU A 119 0.99 2.93 -8.40
CA LEU A 119 1.40 2.95 -9.80
C LEU A 119 1.99 1.61 -10.26
N ALA A 120 2.83 0.97 -9.43
CA ALA A 120 3.36 -0.35 -9.72
C ALA A 120 2.25 -1.40 -9.85
N ASP A 121 1.28 -1.41 -8.93
CA ASP A 121 0.11 -2.29 -9.00
C ASP A 121 -0.69 -2.11 -10.30
N ILE A 122 -0.84 -0.86 -10.76
CA ILE A 122 -1.52 -0.56 -12.02
C ILE A 122 -0.75 -1.19 -13.19
N PHE A 123 0.58 -1.16 -13.20
CA PHE A 123 1.36 -1.81 -14.26
C PHE A 123 1.17 -3.33 -14.26
N TYR A 124 1.20 -3.99 -13.10
CA TYR A 124 0.87 -5.41 -12.97
C TYR A 124 -0.55 -5.71 -13.47
N LEU A 125 -1.51 -4.86 -13.13
CA LEU A 125 -2.90 -5.02 -13.55
C LEU A 125 -3.06 -4.84 -15.06
N VAL A 126 -2.34 -3.88 -15.67
CA VAL A 126 -2.33 -3.65 -17.12
C VAL A 126 -1.73 -4.83 -17.88
N ALA A 127 -0.68 -5.46 -17.34
CA ALA A 127 -0.12 -6.69 -17.88
C ALA A 127 -1.15 -7.84 -17.79
N ALA A 128 -1.77 -8.03 -16.63
CA ALA A 128 -2.79 -9.07 -16.41
C ALA A 128 -4.13 -8.79 -17.11
N PHE A 129 -4.40 -7.56 -17.56
CA PHE A 129 -5.67 -7.20 -18.22
C PHE A 129 -5.78 -7.83 -19.61
N ARG A 130 -4.65 -7.94 -20.34
CA ARG A 130 -4.57 -8.56 -21.67
C ARG A 130 -3.36 -9.49 -21.74
N PRO A 131 -3.48 -10.72 -21.20
CA PRO A 131 -2.40 -11.70 -21.22
C PRO A 131 -2.06 -12.18 -22.65
N GLU A 132 -2.95 -11.99 -23.62
CA GLU A 132 -2.72 -12.38 -25.03
C GLU A 132 -1.93 -11.36 -25.85
N ARG A 133 -1.31 -10.36 -25.21
CA ARG A 133 -0.41 -9.42 -25.89
C ARG A 133 0.88 -10.12 -26.31
N SER A 134 1.64 -9.47 -27.20
CA SER A 134 2.95 -9.98 -27.57
C SER A 134 3.82 -10.18 -26.30
N PRO A 135 4.56 -11.29 -26.20
CA PRO A 135 5.37 -11.60 -25.02
C PRO A 135 6.37 -10.48 -24.67
N GLU A 136 6.96 -9.84 -25.67
CA GLU A 136 7.89 -8.71 -25.49
C GLU A 136 7.24 -7.51 -24.77
N LEU A 137 5.96 -7.23 -25.04
CA LEU A 137 5.25 -6.14 -24.36
C LEU A 137 4.90 -6.51 -22.92
N LEU A 138 4.59 -7.79 -22.66
CA LEU A 138 4.36 -8.26 -21.29
C LEU A 138 5.64 -8.22 -20.47
N LEU A 139 6.78 -8.58 -21.05
CA LEU A 139 8.09 -8.45 -20.41
C LEU A 139 8.39 -6.99 -20.05
N LEU A 140 8.21 -6.06 -20.99
CA LEU A 140 8.40 -4.62 -20.72
C LEU A 140 7.48 -4.11 -19.61
N LEU A 141 6.20 -4.49 -19.61
CA LEU A 141 5.25 -4.09 -18.57
C LEU A 141 5.60 -4.69 -17.21
N ASN A 142 6.06 -5.94 -17.20
CA ASN A 142 6.51 -6.63 -15.99
C ASN A 142 7.75 -5.95 -15.40
N ASP A 143 8.76 -5.67 -16.22
CA ASP A 143 9.98 -4.98 -15.79
C ASP A 143 9.66 -3.58 -15.25
N LEU A 144 8.75 -2.86 -15.92
CA LEU A 144 8.27 -1.56 -15.45
C LEU A 144 7.58 -1.67 -14.09
N ALA A 145 6.75 -2.69 -13.88
CA ALA A 145 6.07 -2.92 -12.62
C ALA A 145 7.06 -3.23 -11.48
N TRP A 146 8.01 -4.14 -11.72
CA TRP A 146 9.06 -4.50 -10.75
C TRP A 146 10.00 -3.33 -10.43
N ILE A 147 10.48 -2.61 -11.44
CA ILE A 147 11.35 -1.45 -11.24
C ILE A 147 10.60 -0.35 -10.48
N THR A 148 9.35 -0.05 -10.83
CA THR A 148 8.56 0.97 -10.11
C THR A 148 8.34 0.60 -8.65
N LEU A 149 8.16 -0.70 -8.36
CA LEU A 149 8.00 -1.20 -7.00
C LEU A 149 9.29 -1.13 -6.18
N VAL A 150 10.43 -1.50 -6.76
CA VAL A 150 11.70 -1.69 -6.03
C VAL A 150 12.56 -0.43 -6.00
N ALA A 151 12.57 0.37 -7.08
CA ALA A 151 13.42 1.57 -7.22
C ALA A 151 13.36 2.54 -6.03
N PRO A 152 12.17 2.84 -5.42
CA PRO A 152 12.10 3.78 -4.31
C PRO A 152 12.71 3.27 -3.00
N VAL A 153 12.83 1.94 -2.85
CA VAL A 153 13.28 1.29 -1.61
C VAL A 153 14.76 0.91 -1.69
N GLY A 154 15.23 0.55 -2.88
CA GLY A 154 16.64 0.24 -3.11
C GLY A 154 16.88 -0.35 -4.49
N MET A 155 17.63 0.39 -5.31
CA MET A 155 18.35 -0.08 -6.47
C MET A 155 19.80 0.39 -6.36
#